data_AF-A0AAV1KQ93-F1
#
_entry.id   AF-A0AAV1KQ93-F1
#
_cell.length_a   1.000
_cell.length_b   1.000
_cell.length_c   1.000
_cell.angle_alpha   90.00
_cell.angle_beta   90.00
_cell.angle_gamma   90.00
#
_symmetry.space_group_name_H-M   'P 1'
#
loop_
_entity.id
_entity.type
_entity.pdbx_description
1 polymer ?
#
loop_
_entity_poly.entity_id
_entity_poly.type
_entity_poly.pdbx_seq_one_letter_code
_entity_poly.pdbx_strand_id
1 'polypeptide(L)'
;MRKQHKIINKQISALDSNINKVKTELEKLYNINQFLAMSVIANNLLLNLKSIQNMMTDAITDIYHGRFDVHLISPTQLRNELNTISGQIPKDLTLPISNIQSDFQKIYQFLQVKTKMTNKYLIFEIRLPLVSRDNYNLYRVIPIPHKRTNNFVNIKPIADYIAINLEKDIYIPMTSIDLQECIMYDFSAHLCHLKHPIYQRNSDEDLCLKNNYTNQCQINIAGCSNMFIQLNKANNYLFTTCDKCNVRIFCGDQVTVERLRDAGVIALEPGCSIKSEELSIYTHKIFTSELKTGPEIYTPEIAAINQIIKLSIPETGELEKDADSFQANLTTLNENIKHLKSQNVIAENITFHDIHHYVAIYILVGVAVIAAICLACKRLRQRRNTAITSSISLDNITTEGLSSAPVAALAAPRAQRAAAVPAPRTQPVAASTERASSPAVPNAFNTQDRATSPILRTLILKRDEE
;
A
#
# COMPACT_ATOMS: atom_id res chain seq x y z
N MET A 1 -84.76 -68.38 -9.38
CA MET A 1 -83.82 -67.85 -8.36
C MET A 1 -82.34 -68.14 -8.62
N ARG A 2 -81.89 -69.37 -8.93
CA ARG A 2 -80.44 -69.71 -9.08
C ARG A 2 -79.64 -68.87 -10.10
N LYS A 3 -80.24 -68.47 -11.23
CA LYS A 3 -79.56 -67.64 -12.25
C LYS A 3 -79.28 -66.21 -11.76
N GLN A 4 -80.18 -65.62 -10.96
CA GLN A 4 -80.02 -64.26 -10.43
C GLN A 4 -78.92 -64.20 -9.36
N HIS A 5 -78.82 -65.19 -8.48
CA HIS A 5 -77.70 -65.30 -7.52
C HIS A 5 -76.32 -65.38 -8.20
N LYS A 6 -76.24 -66.05 -9.36
CA LYS A 6 -74.99 -66.17 -10.12
C LYS A 6 -74.57 -64.84 -10.77
N ILE A 7 -75.54 -64.04 -11.21
CA ILE A 7 -75.30 -62.69 -11.76
C ILE A 7 -74.85 -61.74 -10.65
N ILE A 8 -75.52 -61.78 -9.50
CA ILE A 8 -75.18 -60.94 -8.34
C ILE A 8 -73.77 -61.26 -7.83
N ASN A 9 -73.42 -62.54 -7.64
CA ASN A 9 -72.06 -62.90 -7.21
C ASN A 9 -70.98 -62.50 -8.22
N LYS A 10 -71.29 -62.54 -9.53
CA LYS A 10 -70.36 -62.06 -10.56
C LYS A 10 -70.19 -60.54 -10.52
N GLN A 11 -71.25 -59.80 -10.21
CA GLN A 11 -71.16 -58.34 -10.04
C GLN A 11 -70.42 -57.98 -8.75
N ILE A 12 -70.64 -58.70 -7.65
CA ILE A 12 -69.92 -58.49 -6.39
C ILE A 12 -68.42 -58.75 -6.57
N SER A 13 -68.04 -59.86 -7.21
CA SER A 13 -66.61 -60.15 -7.44
C SER A 13 -65.95 -59.16 -8.42
N ALA A 14 -66.69 -58.67 -9.42
CA ALA A 14 -66.20 -57.61 -10.30
C ALA A 14 -66.04 -56.27 -9.55
N LEU A 15 -66.96 -55.95 -8.65
CA LEU A 15 -66.88 -54.75 -7.81
C LEU A 15 -65.66 -54.82 -6.88
N ASP A 16 -65.44 -55.97 -6.24
CA ASP A 16 -64.33 -56.20 -5.31
C ASP A 16 -62.97 -56.14 -6.05
N SER A 17 -62.90 -56.66 -7.28
CA SER A 17 -61.74 -56.51 -8.15
C SER A 17 -61.48 -55.04 -8.51
N ASN A 18 -62.54 -54.27 -8.81
CA ASN A 18 -62.41 -52.85 -9.13
C ASN A 18 -62.01 -52.01 -7.91
N ILE A 19 -62.53 -52.31 -6.72
CA ILE A 19 -62.15 -51.66 -5.46
C ILE A 19 -60.66 -51.90 -5.16
N ASN A 20 -60.20 -53.14 -5.29
CA ASN A 20 -58.79 -53.47 -5.10
C ASN A 20 -57.89 -52.76 -6.11
N LYS A 21 -58.31 -52.65 -7.38
CA LYS A 21 -57.58 -51.85 -8.39
C LYS A 21 -57.50 -50.38 -8.00
N VAL A 22 -58.62 -49.76 -7.60
CA VAL A 22 -58.64 -48.35 -7.16
C VAL A 22 -57.74 -48.15 -5.95
N LYS A 23 -57.77 -49.04 -4.96
CA LYS A 23 -56.88 -48.98 -3.79
C LYS A 23 -55.40 -49.01 -4.19
N THR A 24 -55.02 -49.93 -5.09
CA THR A 24 -53.64 -50.02 -5.58
C THR A 24 -53.20 -48.78 -6.36
N GLU A 25 -54.09 -48.17 -7.17
CA GLU A 25 -53.79 -46.92 -7.87
C GLU A 25 -53.65 -45.73 -6.90
N LEU A 26 -54.45 -45.71 -5.83
CA LEU A 26 -54.38 -44.69 -4.79
C LEU A 26 -53.08 -44.79 -3.97
N GLU A 27 -52.65 -46.01 -3.63
CA GLU A 27 -51.36 -46.26 -2.98
C GLU A 27 -50.17 -45.85 -3.88
N LYS A 28 -50.24 -46.15 -5.19
CA LYS A 28 -49.22 -45.68 -6.16
C LYS A 28 -49.16 -44.16 -6.23
N LEU A 29 -50.31 -43.48 -6.35
CA LEU A 29 -50.38 -42.02 -6.38
C LEU A 29 -49.83 -41.39 -5.09
N TYR A 30 -50.15 -41.99 -3.94
CA TYR A 30 -49.61 -41.55 -2.65
C TYR A 30 -48.07 -41.67 -2.61
N ASN A 31 -47.53 -42.80 -3.05
CA ASN A 31 -46.09 -43.04 -3.10
C ASN A 31 -45.37 -42.09 -4.08
N ILE A 32 -45.98 -41.83 -5.25
CA ILE A 32 -45.45 -40.85 -6.23
C ILE A 32 -45.43 -39.45 -5.62
N ASN A 33 -46.52 -39.01 -4.98
CA ASN A 33 -46.59 -37.70 -4.36
C ASN A 33 -45.58 -37.54 -3.22
N GLN A 34 -45.38 -38.56 -2.40
CA GLN A 34 -44.34 -38.57 -1.36
C GLN A 34 -42.93 -38.47 -1.96
N PHE A 35 -42.66 -39.23 -3.02
CA PHE A 35 -41.37 -39.16 -3.72
C PHE A 35 -41.11 -37.77 -4.32
N LEU A 36 -42.12 -37.14 -4.92
CA LEU A 36 -42.03 -35.78 -5.44
C LEU A 36 -41.74 -34.78 -4.31
N ALA A 37 -42.45 -34.88 -3.18
CA ALA A 37 -42.22 -34.01 -2.02
C ALA A 37 -40.79 -34.16 -1.46
N MET A 38 -40.30 -35.39 -1.29
CA MET A 38 -38.93 -35.65 -0.85
C MET A 38 -37.90 -35.13 -1.85
N SER A 39 -38.15 -35.28 -3.15
CA SER A 39 -37.26 -34.76 -4.20
C SER A 39 -37.15 -33.24 -4.15
N VAL A 40 -38.26 -32.53 -3.93
CA VAL A 40 -38.28 -31.08 -3.77
C VAL A 40 -37.51 -30.66 -2.51
N ILE A 41 -37.71 -31.33 -1.38
CA ILE A 41 -36.98 -31.05 -0.14
C ILE A 41 -35.48 -31.28 -0.33
N ALA A 42 -35.09 -32.42 -0.91
CA ALA A 42 -33.70 -32.76 -1.17
C ALA A 42 -33.04 -31.74 -2.10
N ASN A 43 -33.74 -31.29 -3.15
CA ASN A 43 -33.24 -30.28 -4.06
C ASN A 43 -33.05 -28.92 -3.37
N ASN A 44 -34.01 -28.49 -2.54
CA ASN A 44 -33.86 -27.25 -1.75
C ASN A 44 -32.69 -27.35 -0.77
N LEU A 45 -32.50 -28.50 -0.12
CA LEU A 45 -31.38 -28.72 0.78
C LEU A 45 -30.04 -28.68 0.03
N LEU A 46 -29.97 -29.30 -1.15
CA LEU A 46 -28.79 -29.27 -2.01
C LEU A 46 -28.47 -27.84 -2.50
N LEU A 47 -29.50 -27.07 -2.87
CA LEU A 47 -29.34 -25.66 -3.25
C LEU A 47 -28.83 -24.82 -2.07
N ASN A 48 -29.36 -25.03 -0.87
CA ASN A 48 -28.87 -24.37 0.34
C ASN A 48 -27.42 -24.73 0.65
N LEU A 49 -27.05 -26.02 0.60
CA LEU A 49 -25.67 -26.45 0.80
C LEU A 49 -24.72 -25.82 -0.22
N LYS A 50 -25.14 -25.76 -1.49
CA LYS A 50 -24.37 -25.10 -2.54
C LYS A 50 -24.21 -23.60 -2.28
N SER A 51 -25.26 -22.93 -1.81
CA SER A 51 -25.20 -21.52 -1.44
C SER A 51 -24.23 -21.27 -0.27
N ILE A 52 -24.28 -22.10 0.77
CA ILE A 52 -23.34 -22.02 1.91
C ILE A 52 -21.91 -22.26 1.46
N GLN A 53 -21.68 -23.24 0.57
CA GLN A 53 -20.35 -23.53 0.04
C GLN A 53 -19.80 -22.35 -0.77
N ASN A 54 -20.61 -21.76 -1.64
CA ASN A 54 -20.21 -20.59 -2.42
C ASN A 54 -19.87 -19.42 -1.49
N MET A 55 -20.75 -19.12 -0.53
CA MET A 55 -20.51 -18.07 0.46
C MET A 55 -19.21 -18.28 1.26
N MET A 56 -18.93 -19.51 1.72
CA MET A 56 -17.66 -19.80 2.40
C MET A 56 -16.46 -19.62 1.48
N THR A 57 -16.58 -20.02 0.21
CA THR A 57 -15.49 -19.90 -0.76
C THR A 57 -15.20 -18.43 -1.07
N ASP A 58 -16.25 -17.64 -1.27
CA ASP A 58 -16.16 -16.20 -1.51
C ASP A 58 -15.56 -15.50 -0.29
N ALA A 59 -16.07 -15.78 0.92
CA ALA A 59 -15.55 -15.19 2.14
C ALA A 59 -14.08 -15.54 2.40
N ILE A 60 -13.67 -16.80 2.21
CA ILE A 60 -12.27 -17.21 2.36
C ILE A 60 -11.38 -16.52 1.33
N THR A 61 -11.86 -16.37 0.09
CA THR A 61 -11.15 -15.70 -0.99
C THR A 61 -10.98 -14.21 -0.70
N ASP A 62 -12.04 -13.54 -0.27
CA ASP A 62 -12.00 -12.14 0.12
C ASP A 62 -11.05 -11.90 1.29
N ILE A 63 -11.10 -12.75 2.31
CA ILE A 63 -10.17 -12.66 3.44
C ILE A 63 -8.73 -12.91 3.02
N TYR A 64 -8.48 -13.85 2.11
CA TYR A 64 -7.15 -14.06 1.54
C TYR A 64 -6.60 -12.80 0.85
N HIS A 65 -7.50 -12.02 0.24
CA HIS A 65 -7.19 -10.70 -0.33
C HIS A 65 -7.24 -9.55 0.69
N GLY A 66 -7.43 -9.84 1.98
CA GLY A 66 -7.52 -8.84 3.05
C GLY A 66 -8.81 -8.00 3.03
N ARG A 67 -9.84 -8.46 2.31
CA ARG A 67 -11.14 -7.80 2.21
C ARG A 67 -12.14 -8.40 3.19
N PHE A 68 -13.02 -7.56 3.70
CA PHE A 68 -14.11 -7.98 4.58
C PHE A 68 -15.28 -8.51 3.75
N ASP A 69 -15.72 -9.74 4.03
CA ASP A 69 -16.96 -10.29 3.46
C ASP A 69 -18.14 -10.01 4.42
N VAL A 70 -19.20 -9.37 3.90
CA VAL A 70 -20.39 -8.94 4.66
C VAL A 70 -21.16 -10.12 5.27
N HIS A 71 -21.02 -11.32 4.73
CA HIS A 71 -21.67 -12.52 5.25
C HIS A 71 -21.04 -13.06 6.53
N LEU A 72 -19.84 -12.59 6.90
CA LEU A 72 -19.17 -13.01 8.15
C LEU A 72 -19.85 -12.47 9.41
N ILE A 73 -20.49 -11.31 9.32
CA ILE A 73 -21.21 -10.70 10.44
C ILE A 73 -22.45 -9.96 9.95
N SER A 74 -23.61 -10.32 10.51
CA SER A 74 -24.84 -9.61 10.19
C SER A 74 -24.81 -8.16 10.71
N PRO A 75 -25.48 -7.21 10.03
CA PRO A 75 -25.60 -5.83 10.50
C PRO A 75 -26.12 -5.70 11.94
N THR A 76 -27.07 -6.55 12.33
CA THR A 76 -27.65 -6.56 13.67
C THR A 76 -26.63 -7.02 14.72
N GLN A 77 -25.89 -8.09 14.42
CA GLN A 77 -24.83 -8.58 15.30
C GLN A 77 -23.73 -7.54 15.47
N LEU A 78 -23.21 -6.98 14.36
CA LEU A 78 -22.16 -5.97 14.40
C LEU A 78 -22.60 -4.72 15.20
N ARG A 79 -23.83 -4.24 15.00
CA ARG A 79 -24.37 -3.12 15.77
C ARG A 79 -24.40 -3.41 17.28
N ASN A 80 -24.81 -4.61 17.68
CA ASN A 80 -24.84 -5.00 19.08
C ASN A 80 -23.44 -5.07 19.70
N GLU A 81 -22.48 -5.64 18.96
CA GLU A 81 -21.07 -5.68 19.37
C GLU A 81 -20.49 -4.27 19.53
N LEU A 82 -20.75 -3.37 18.57
CA LEU A 82 -20.29 -1.98 18.63
C LEU A 82 -20.87 -1.21 19.81
N ASN A 83 -22.14 -1.42 20.14
CA ASN A 83 -22.76 -0.82 21.33
C ASN A 83 -22.15 -1.34 22.63
N THR A 84 -21.72 -2.60 22.65
CA THR A 84 -21.03 -3.19 23.81
C THR A 84 -19.61 -2.65 23.94
N ILE A 85 -18.89 -2.57 22.81
CA ILE A 85 -17.51 -2.07 22.75
C ILE A 85 -17.46 -0.58 23.07
N SER A 86 -18.42 0.23 22.59
CA SER A 86 -18.39 1.69 22.78
C SER A 86 -18.36 2.11 24.26
N GLY A 87 -18.98 1.34 25.15
CA GLY A 87 -18.92 1.55 26.59
C GLY A 87 -17.57 1.23 27.24
N GLN A 88 -16.69 0.52 26.53
CA GLN A 88 -15.37 0.07 27.00
C GLN A 88 -14.20 0.83 26.35
N ILE A 89 -14.48 1.70 25.37
CA ILE A 89 -13.44 2.46 24.67
C ILE A 89 -12.85 3.52 25.62
N PRO A 90 -11.51 3.63 25.71
CA PRO A 90 -10.83 4.70 26.42
C PRO A 90 -11.27 6.11 25.97
N LYS A 91 -11.21 7.09 26.89
CA LYS A 91 -11.72 8.46 26.63
C LYS A 91 -10.98 9.21 25.52
N ASP A 92 -9.77 8.81 25.17
CA ASP A 92 -8.92 9.40 24.14
C ASP A 92 -9.15 8.80 22.74
N LEU A 93 -9.92 7.72 22.67
CA LEU A 93 -10.24 6.98 21.46
C LEU A 93 -11.73 7.06 21.12
N THR A 94 -12.04 6.85 19.85
CA THR A 94 -13.40 6.72 19.31
C THR A 94 -13.44 5.68 18.21
N LEU A 95 -14.65 5.26 17.87
CA LEU A 95 -14.91 4.53 16.65
C LEU A 95 -14.63 5.44 15.43
N PRO A 96 -14.25 4.85 14.29
CA PRO A 96 -14.05 5.57 13.02
C PRO A 96 -15.39 5.95 12.38
N ILE A 97 -16.40 6.33 13.17
CA ILE A 97 -17.70 6.80 12.71
C ILE A 97 -18.27 7.77 13.75
N SER A 98 -18.95 8.82 13.28
CA SER A 98 -19.57 9.83 14.15
C SER A 98 -20.83 9.29 14.83
N ASN A 99 -21.64 8.51 14.11
CA ASN A 99 -22.90 7.98 14.63
C ASN A 99 -23.22 6.59 14.04
N ILE A 100 -23.43 5.62 14.93
CA ILE A 100 -23.73 4.21 14.60
C ILE A 100 -25.06 4.05 13.85
N GLN A 101 -25.99 5.01 13.96
CA GLN A 101 -27.29 4.95 13.30
C GLN A 101 -27.26 5.46 11.86
N SER A 102 -26.59 6.59 11.62
CA SER A 102 -26.52 7.23 10.29
C SER A 102 -25.40 6.65 9.42
N ASP A 103 -24.23 6.39 10.00
CA ASP A 103 -23.00 6.08 9.26
C ASP A 103 -22.61 4.60 9.32
N PHE A 104 -23.54 3.73 9.75
CA PHE A 104 -23.27 2.30 9.95
C PHE A 104 -22.61 1.63 8.74
N GLN A 105 -23.04 1.99 7.53
CA GLN A 105 -22.52 1.38 6.30
C GLN A 105 -21.02 1.63 6.11
N LYS A 106 -20.52 2.80 6.53
CA LYS A 106 -19.11 3.17 6.41
C LYS A 106 -18.21 2.26 7.27
N ILE A 107 -18.74 1.70 8.35
CA ILE A 107 -17.93 0.89 9.28
C ILE A 107 -17.33 -0.34 8.62
N TYR A 108 -18.05 -0.95 7.67
CA TYR A 108 -17.59 -2.13 6.95
C TYR A 108 -16.32 -1.88 6.15
N GLN A 109 -16.09 -0.63 5.72
CA GLN A 109 -14.87 -0.23 5.00
C GLN A 109 -13.62 -0.25 5.90
N PHE A 110 -13.80 -0.16 7.22
CA PHE A 110 -12.70 -0.15 8.19
C PHE A 110 -12.45 -1.52 8.83
N LEU A 111 -13.34 -2.49 8.62
CA LEU A 111 -13.17 -3.83 9.19
C LEU A 111 -12.06 -4.58 8.48
N GLN A 112 -11.11 -5.08 9.26
CA GLN A 112 -10.05 -5.98 8.80
C GLN A 112 -10.33 -7.38 9.31
N VAL A 113 -10.14 -8.40 8.48
CA VAL A 113 -10.34 -9.80 8.89
C VAL A 113 -9.02 -10.54 8.83
N LYS A 114 -8.73 -11.31 9.88
CA LYS A 114 -7.71 -12.34 9.86
C LYS A 114 -8.35 -13.69 10.10
N THR A 115 -7.82 -14.73 9.46
CA THR A 115 -8.29 -16.10 9.66
C THR A 115 -7.24 -16.93 10.35
N LYS A 116 -7.70 -17.78 11.27
CA LYS A 116 -6.89 -18.82 11.89
C LYS A 116 -7.61 -20.15 11.74
N MET A 117 -6.95 -21.09 11.07
CA MET A 117 -7.41 -22.47 10.96
C MET A 117 -6.87 -23.28 12.13
N THR A 118 -7.75 -24.06 12.75
CA THR A 118 -7.38 -25.12 13.69
C THR A 118 -7.88 -26.45 13.15
N ASN A 119 -7.55 -27.57 13.81
CA ASN A 119 -8.00 -28.90 13.36
C ASN A 119 -9.53 -29.07 13.36
N LYS A 120 -10.27 -28.22 14.09
CA LYS A 120 -11.73 -28.35 14.25
C LYS A 120 -12.51 -27.09 13.88
N TYR A 121 -11.87 -25.92 13.94
CA TYR A 121 -12.53 -24.64 13.79
C TYR A 121 -11.77 -23.74 12.82
N LEU A 122 -12.52 -23.05 11.98
CA LEU A 122 -12.07 -21.86 11.26
C LEU A 122 -12.50 -20.63 12.08
N ILE A 123 -11.53 -19.86 12.57
CA ILE A 123 -11.77 -18.71 13.43
C ILE A 123 -11.51 -17.45 12.63
N PHE A 124 -12.50 -16.56 12.58
CA PHE A 124 -12.41 -15.23 11.98
C PHE A 124 -12.17 -14.20 13.09
N GLU A 125 -11.04 -13.52 13.01
CA GLU A 125 -10.71 -12.39 13.88
C GLU A 125 -11.02 -11.09 13.12
N ILE A 126 -12.14 -10.47 13.47
CA ILE A 126 -12.56 -9.19 12.90
C ILE A 126 -11.98 -8.08 13.78
N ARG A 127 -11.19 -7.19 13.17
CA ARG A 127 -10.54 -6.06 13.81
C ARG A 127 -11.17 -4.77 13.30
N LEU A 128 -11.60 -3.94 14.23
CA LEU A 128 -12.04 -2.58 13.96
C LEU A 128 -10.97 -1.62 14.50
N PRO A 129 -10.36 -0.78 13.66
CA PRO A 129 -9.38 0.18 14.15
C PRO A 129 -10.08 1.26 14.97
N LEU A 130 -9.43 1.67 16.05
CA LEU A 130 -9.85 2.83 16.83
C LEU A 130 -9.09 4.07 16.35
N VAL A 131 -9.78 5.20 16.40
CA VAL A 131 -9.24 6.49 15.98
C VAL A 131 -9.04 7.37 17.21
N SER A 132 -7.94 8.11 17.24
CA SER A 132 -7.74 9.16 18.23
C SER A 132 -8.75 10.29 18.03
N ARG A 133 -9.18 10.91 19.12
CA ARG A 133 -10.01 12.13 19.07
C ARG A 133 -9.27 13.35 18.55
N ASP A 134 -7.95 13.27 18.45
CA ASP A 134 -7.13 14.37 17.98
C ASP A 134 -7.25 14.50 16.46
N ASN A 135 -7.74 15.66 16.03
CA ASN A 135 -7.77 16.03 14.63
C ASN A 135 -6.54 16.86 14.29
N TYR A 136 -6.00 16.66 13.09
CA TYR A 136 -4.89 17.43 12.56
C TYR A 136 -5.31 18.04 11.22
N ASN A 137 -4.98 19.30 11.01
CA ASN A 137 -5.11 19.93 9.71
C ASN A 137 -3.90 19.58 8.87
N LEU A 138 -4.14 19.02 7.69
CA LEU A 138 -3.08 18.65 6.75
C LEU A 138 -2.77 19.81 5.82
N TYR A 139 -1.51 20.26 5.83
CA TYR A 139 -1.01 21.32 4.99
C TYR A 139 0.05 20.79 4.02
N ARG A 140 -0.02 21.24 2.76
CA ARG A 140 1.07 21.08 1.80
C ARG A 140 2.03 22.25 1.97
N VAL A 141 3.30 21.96 2.23
CA VAL A 141 4.32 22.98 2.44
C VAL A 141 4.93 23.37 1.10
N ILE A 142 4.81 24.64 0.74
CA ILE A 142 5.37 25.19 -0.49
C ILE A 142 6.34 26.31 -0.08
N PRO A 143 7.67 26.12 -0.22
CA PRO A 143 8.61 27.18 0.06
C PRO A 143 8.45 28.29 -0.99
N ILE A 144 8.31 29.53 -0.53
CA ILE A 144 8.25 30.70 -1.41
C ILE A 144 9.69 31.21 -1.62
N PRO A 145 10.24 31.15 -2.84
CA PRO A 145 11.58 31.67 -3.10
C PRO A 145 11.68 33.16 -2.84
N HIS A 146 12.76 33.56 -2.17
CA HIS A 146 13.13 34.95 -2.05
C HIS A 146 14.28 35.27 -3.02
N LYS A 147 14.13 36.34 -3.80
CA LYS A 147 15.21 36.82 -4.67
C LYS A 147 16.31 37.44 -3.84
N ARG A 148 17.54 36.95 -3.99
CA ARG A 148 18.74 37.60 -3.46
C ARG A 148 19.73 37.72 -4.61
N THR A 149 20.08 38.97 -4.94
CA THR A 149 20.85 39.32 -6.16
C THR A 149 20.27 38.68 -7.42
N ASN A 150 20.87 37.60 -7.93
CA ASN A 150 20.45 36.91 -9.16
C ASN A 150 19.96 35.47 -8.94
N ASN A 151 19.86 35.04 -7.68
CA ASN A 151 19.46 33.68 -7.32
C ASN A 151 18.19 33.69 -6.48
N PHE A 152 17.45 32.59 -6.54
CA PHE A 152 16.40 32.30 -5.59
C PHE A 152 16.95 31.52 -4.41
N VAL A 153 16.58 31.99 -3.22
CA VAL A 153 16.89 31.34 -1.95
C VAL A 153 15.58 30.75 -1.43
N ASN A 154 15.56 29.44 -1.27
CA ASN A 154 14.44 28.68 -0.75
C ASN A 154 14.80 28.09 0.61
N ILE A 155 13.95 28.29 1.61
CA ILE A 155 14.06 27.55 2.87
C ILE A 155 13.67 26.10 2.60
N LYS A 156 14.49 25.16 3.07
CA LYS A 156 14.21 23.73 2.95
C LYS A 156 13.21 23.32 4.04
N PRO A 157 11.97 22.94 3.68
CA PRO A 157 10.99 22.48 4.67
C PRO A 157 11.41 21.14 5.28
N ILE A 158 10.86 20.82 6.45
CA ILE A 158 11.13 19.53 7.12
C ILE A 158 10.50 18.35 6.37
N ALA A 159 9.38 18.56 5.68
CA ALA A 159 8.67 17.57 4.88
C ALA A 159 7.75 18.25 3.84
N ASP A 160 7.27 17.48 2.86
CA ASP A 160 6.35 17.98 1.80
C ASP A 160 4.97 18.34 2.36
N TYR A 161 4.51 17.57 3.36
CA TYR A 161 3.25 17.78 4.05
C TYR A 161 3.48 17.84 5.55
N ILE A 162 2.66 18.62 6.24
CA ILE A 162 2.67 18.72 7.70
C ILE A 162 1.24 18.62 8.20
N ALA A 163 1.00 17.68 9.11
CA ALA A 163 -0.24 17.59 9.86
C ALA A 163 -0.08 18.36 11.18
N ILE A 164 -0.86 19.42 11.38
CA ILE A 164 -0.76 20.31 12.55
C ILE A 164 -2.04 20.22 13.37
N ASN A 165 -1.91 19.99 14.66
CA ASN A 165 -3.00 20.23 15.62
C ASN A 165 -2.72 21.57 16.31
N LEU A 166 -3.51 22.58 15.94
CA LEU A 166 -3.36 23.95 16.42
C LEU A 166 -3.75 24.11 17.89
N GLU A 167 -4.65 23.28 18.42
CA GLU A 167 -5.10 23.36 19.81
C GLU A 167 -4.03 22.89 20.79
N LYS A 168 -3.18 21.96 20.35
CA LYS A 168 -2.14 21.33 21.17
C LYS A 168 -0.73 21.81 20.84
N ASP A 169 -0.57 22.68 19.85
CA ASP A 169 0.73 23.11 19.30
C ASP A 169 1.66 21.93 18.99
N ILE A 170 1.13 20.93 18.28
CA ILE A 170 1.90 19.75 17.85
C ILE A 170 1.80 19.57 16.34
N TYR A 171 2.83 18.97 15.75
CA TYR A 171 2.88 18.68 14.33
C TYR A 171 3.51 17.32 14.03
N ILE A 172 3.19 16.79 12.85
CA ILE A 172 3.72 15.55 12.33
C ILE A 172 4.20 15.81 10.89
N PRO A 173 5.50 15.64 10.59
CA PRO A 173 6.01 15.70 9.23
C PRO A 173 5.55 14.47 8.45
N MET A 174 5.14 14.66 7.20
CA MET A 174 4.61 13.61 6.33
C MET A 174 5.11 13.74 4.90
N THR A 175 5.30 12.61 4.24
CA THR A 175 5.65 12.53 2.82
C THR A 175 4.42 12.27 1.95
N SER A 176 4.58 12.46 0.63
CA SER A 176 3.55 12.07 -0.35
C SER A 176 3.19 10.57 -0.27
N ILE A 177 4.15 9.71 0.09
CA ILE A 177 3.95 8.25 0.21
C ILE A 177 3.11 7.95 1.44
N ASP A 178 3.41 8.59 2.57
CA ASP A 178 2.65 8.40 3.81
C ASP A 178 1.16 8.73 3.62
N LEU A 179 0.87 9.77 2.83
CA LEU A 179 -0.51 10.18 2.53
C LEU A 179 -1.25 9.18 1.64
N GLN A 180 -0.56 8.54 0.68
CA GLN A 180 -1.16 7.54 -0.21
C GLN A 180 -1.57 6.25 0.51
N GLU A 181 -0.93 5.94 1.63
CA GLU A 181 -1.27 4.77 2.45
C GLU A 181 -2.39 5.05 3.46
N CYS A 182 -2.83 6.31 3.58
CA CYS A 182 -3.95 6.66 4.43
C CYS A 182 -5.28 6.19 3.84
N ILE A 183 -6.22 5.87 4.72
CA ILE A 183 -7.57 5.46 4.33
C ILE A 183 -8.40 6.73 4.14
N MET A 184 -8.95 6.94 2.95
CA MET A 184 -9.87 8.05 2.70
C MET A 184 -11.18 7.78 3.46
N TYR A 185 -11.51 8.63 4.42
CA TYR A 185 -12.73 8.53 5.24
C TYR A 185 -13.90 9.28 4.60
N ASP A 186 -13.61 10.47 4.07
CA ASP A 186 -14.55 11.34 3.37
C ASP A 186 -13.79 12.18 2.32
N PHE A 187 -14.48 13.03 1.56
CA PHE A 187 -13.87 13.93 0.57
C PHE A 187 -12.82 14.89 1.16
N SER A 188 -12.89 15.16 2.47
CA SER A 188 -12.01 16.08 3.19
C SER A 188 -11.21 15.43 4.31
N ALA A 189 -11.35 14.13 4.58
CA ALA A 189 -10.75 13.49 5.75
C ALA A 189 -10.04 12.17 5.40
N HIS A 190 -8.84 12.01 5.96
CA HIS A 190 -8.00 10.83 5.81
C HIS A 190 -7.71 10.25 7.20
N LEU A 191 -7.75 8.92 7.32
CA LEU A 191 -7.35 8.20 8.52
C LEU A 191 -5.97 7.59 8.29
N CYS A 192 -4.99 8.03 9.07
CA CYS A 192 -3.61 7.65 8.89
C CYS A 192 -3.07 6.90 10.11
N HIS A 193 -2.23 5.90 9.86
CA HIS A 193 -1.42 5.29 10.90
C HIS A 193 -0.24 6.21 11.21
N LEU A 194 0.07 6.39 12.50
CA LEU A 194 1.20 7.19 12.91
C LEU A 194 2.52 6.43 12.65
N LYS A 195 3.23 6.80 11.58
CA LYS A 195 4.58 6.29 11.26
C LYS A 195 5.71 7.18 11.79
N HIS A 196 5.43 8.48 11.93
CA HIS A 196 6.39 9.49 12.37
C HIS A 196 6.09 9.95 13.80
N PRO A 197 7.11 10.36 14.57
CA PRO A 197 6.89 10.95 15.88
C PRO A 197 6.05 12.23 15.81
N ILE A 198 5.37 12.54 16.91
CA ILE A 198 4.67 13.80 17.12
C ILE A 198 5.64 14.77 17.77
N TYR A 199 5.81 15.94 17.18
CA TYR A 199 6.73 16.97 17.65
C TYR A 199 5.94 18.14 18.24
N GLN A 200 6.48 18.76 19.29
CA GLN A 200 5.96 20.01 19.82
C GLN A 200 6.40 21.16 18.91
N ARG A 201 5.46 22.03 18.55
CA ARG A 201 5.73 23.26 17.81
C ARG A 201 5.92 24.39 18.82
N ASN A 202 7.16 24.86 19.00
CA ASN A 202 7.44 26.02 19.84
C ASN A 202 7.58 27.28 19.00
N SER A 203 8.14 27.12 17.80
CA SER A 203 8.34 28.19 16.83
C SER A 203 8.03 27.67 15.43
N ASP A 204 7.73 28.61 14.54
CA ASP A 204 7.64 28.38 13.11
C ASP A 204 8.95 27.82 12.51
N GLU A 205 10.10 28.09 13.14
CA GLU A 205 11.40 27.53 12.76
C GLU A 205 11.47 26.01 12.89
N ASP A 206 10.56 25.39 13.63
CA ASP A 206 10.50 23.94 13.79
C ASP A 206 9.99 23.23 12.52
N LEU A 207 9.44 23.98 11.56
CA LEU A 207 8.91 23.46 10.29
C LEU A 207 9.93 23.48 9.14
N CYS A 208 11.15 23.98 9.39
CA CYS A 208 12.26 23.92 8.45
C CYS A 208 13.29 22.88 8.89
N LEU A 209 14.07 22.39 7.93
CA LEU A 209 15.20 21.52 8.26
C LEU A 209 16.33 22.37 8.86
N LYS A 210 16.65 22.17 10.14
CA LYS A 210 17.72 22.93 10.81
C LYS A 210 19.12 22.43 10.42
N ASN A 211 20.08 23.33 10.36
CA ASN A 211 21.50 23.00 10.22
C ASN A 211 22.07 22.64 11.59
N ASN A 212 22.74 21.49 11.69
CA ASN A 212 23.31 20.99 12.96
C ASN A 212 24.32 21.95 13.59
N TYR A 213 25.00 22.80 12.80
CA TYR A 213 26.04 23.69 13.30
C TYR A 213 25.50 25.06 13.72
N THR A 214 24.64 25.68 12.91
CA THR A 214 24.15 27.04 13.14
C THR A 214 22.78 27.07 13.83
N ASN A 215 22.09 25.93 13.94
CA ASN A 215 20.71 25.81 14.39
C ASN A 215 19.70 26.68 13.61
N GLN A 216 20.07 27.14 12.42
CA GLN A 216 19.22 27.92 11.52
C GLN A 216 18.63 27.03 10.43
N CYS A 217 17.54 27.50 9.81
CA CYS A 217 16.94 26.83 8.66
C CYS A 217 17.93 26.67 7.51
N GLN A 218 18.04 25.45 6.99
CA GLN A 218 18.80 25.17 5.77
C GLN A 218 18.15 25.87 4.58
N ILE A 219 18.99 26.43 3.72
CA ILE A 219 18.57 27.12 2.50
C ILE A 219 19.16 26.42 1.28
N ASN A 220 18.36 26.39 0.20
CA ASN A 220 18.79 25.97 -1.12
C ASN A 220 18.88 27.20 -2.02
N ILE A 221 20.01 27.36 -2.71
CA ILE A 221 20.23 28.42 -3.67
C ILE A 221 20.10 27.83 -5.07
N ALA A 222 19.20 28.39 -5.88
CA ALA A 222 18.98 27.98 -7.26
C ALA A 222 19.02 29.18 -8.20
N GLY A 223 19.34 28.94 -9.46
CA GLY A 223 19.21 29.94 -10.52
C GLY A 223 17.77 30.45 -10.59
N CYS A 224 17.63 31.75 -10.81
CA CYS A 224 16.31 32.37 -10.83
C CYS A 224 15.54 31.94 -12.09
N SER A 225 14.35 31.33 -11.92
CA SER A 225 13.39 31.06 -13.01
C SER A 225 11.94 31.34 -12.57
N ASN A 226 11.10 31.80 -13.50
CA ASN A 226 9.68 31.99 -13.21
C ASN A 226 9.01 30.64 -12.86
N MET A 227 8.18 30.62 -11.82
CA MET A 227 7.51 29.41 -11.34
C MET A 227 6.03 29.66 -11.13
N PHE A 228 5.21 28.68 -11.49
CA PHE A 228 3.76 28.68 -11.27
C PHE A 228 3.36 27.34 -10.67
N ILE A 229 2.74 27.36 -9.49
CA ILE A 229 2.32 26.17 -8.75
C ILE A 229 0.82 26.25 -8.55
N GLN A 230 0.10 25.23 -9.01
CA GLN A 230 -1.33 25.13 -8.73
C GLN A 230 -1.57 24.86 -7.24
N LEU A 231 -2.47 25.64 -6.65
CA LEU A 231 -2.90 25.52 -5.25
C LEU A 231 -4.05 24.52 -5.11
N ASN A 232 -4.46 24.26 -3.87
CA ASN A 232 -5.53 23.31 -3.56
C ASN A 232 -6.90 23.72 -4.15
N LYS A 233 -7.14 25.04 -4.29
CA LYS A 233 -8.33 25.56 -4.97
C LYS A 233 -8.11 25.54 -6.48
N ALA A 234 -9.05 24.95 -7.21
CA ALA A 234 -8.96 24.87 -8.66
C ALA A 234 -8.84 26.27 -9.29
N ASN A 235 -8.06 26.38 -10.36
CA ASN A 235 -7.75 27.62 -11.07
C ASN A 235 -7.03 28.71 -10.24
N ASN A 236 -6.54 28.38 -9.05
CA ASN A 236 -5.65 29.25 -8.28
C ASN A 236 -4.20 28.80 -8.41
N TYR A 237 -3.31 29.75 -8.66
CA TYR A 237 -1.88 29.49 -8.85
C TYR A 237 -1.04 30.44 -7.99
N LEU A 238 -0.08 29.89 -7.27
CA LEU A 238 1.03 30.65 -6.70
C LEU A 238 2.05 30.88 -7.80
N PHE A 239 2.43 32.14 -8.03
CA PHE A 239 3.47 32.49 -8.98
C PHE A 239 4.66 33.13 -8.26
N THR A 240 5.85 32.91 -8.79
CA THR A 240 7.07 33.64 -8.42
C THR A 240 7.83 34.04 -9.67
N THR A 241 8.26 35.29 -9.75
CA THR A 241 8.92 35.85 -10.94
C THR A 241 10.28 36.40 -10.60
N CYS A 242 11.26 36.14 -11.46
CA CYS A 242 12.62 36.64 -11.28
C CYS A 242 12.73 38.12 -11.53
N ASP A 243 12.21 38.52 -12.68
CA ASP A 243 12.07 39.92 -13.06
C ASP A 243 10.60 40.17 -13.37
N LYS A 244 10.30 41.36 -13.85
CA LYS A 244 8.93 41.74 -14.19
C LYS A 244 8.41 40.86 -15.32
N CYS A 245 7.53 39.90 -15.01
CA CYS A 245 6.93 39.01 -15.99
C CYS A 245 5.59 39.60 -16.48
N ASN A 246 5.49 39.84 -17.78
CA ASN A 246 4.22 40.26 -18.38
C ASN A 246 3.46 39.02 -18.83
N VAL A 247 2.24 38.85 -18.33
CA VAL A 247 1.37 37.75 -18.69
C VAL A 247 0.13 38.27 -19.39
N ARG A 248 -0.34 37.56 -20.41
CA ARG A 248 -1.59 37.85 -21.12
C ARG A 248 -2.65 36.87 -20.65
N ILE A 249 -3.75 37.39 -20.12
CA ILE A 249 -4.87 36.60 -19.63
C ILE A 249 -6.00 36.72 -20.65
N PHE A 250 -6.43 35.60 -21.20
CA PHE A 250 -7.53 35.49 -22.16
C PHE A 250 -8.75 34.92 -21.45
N CYS A 251 -9.84 35.68 -21.39
CA CYS A 251 -11.11 35.25 -20.81
C CYS A 251 -12.23 35.54 -21.81
N GLY A 252 -12.67 34.52 -22.55
CA GLY A 252 -13.56 34.72 -23.71
C GLY A 252 -12.90 35.62 -24.75
N ASP A 253 -13.56 36.73 -25.11
CA ASP A 253 -13.05 37.73 -26.06
C ASP A 253 -12.20 38.83 -25.38
N GLN A 254 -12.08 38.81 -24.05
CA GLN A 254 -11.30 39.79 -23.31
C GLN A 254 -9.84 39.33 -23.17
N VAL A 255 -8.92 40.25 -23.42
CA VAL A 255 -7.49 40.05 -23.21
C VAL A 255 -6.98 41.13 -22.28
N THR A 256 -6.50 40.74 -21.10
CA THR A 256 -5.85 41.63 -20.14
C THR A 256 -4.36 41.32 -20.07
N VAL A 257 -3.54 42.35 -19.86
CA VAL A 257 -2.09 42.20 -19.69
C VAL A 257 -1.74 42.61 -18.28
N GLU A 258 -1.27 41.65 -17.50
CA GLU A 258 -0.88 41.86 -16.11
C GLU A 258 0.63 41.78 -15.95
N ARG A 259 1.15 42.62 -15.05
CA ARG A 259 2.59 42.70 -14.78
C ARG A 259 2.88 42.13 -13.40
N LEU A 260 3.28 40.86 -13.38
CA LEU A 260 3.60 40.12 -12.17
C LEU A 260 4.97 40.56 -11.63
N ARG A 261 5.07 40.64 -10.30
CA ARG A 261 6.31 40.96 -9.56
C ARG A 261 6.44 40.07 -8.34
N ASP A 262 7.68 39.77 -7.99
CA ASP A 262 8.07 39.02 -6.80
C ASP A 262 7.32 37.69 -6.67
N ALA A 263 6.38 37.58 -5.73
CA ALA A 263 5.55 36.42 -5.52
C ALA A 263 4.11 36.83 -5.21
N GLY A 264 3.14 36.02 -5.64
CA GLY A 264 1.73 36.28 -5.38
C GLY A 264 0.84 35.12 -5.78
N VAL A 265 -0.45 35.26 -5.48
CA VAL A 265 -1.48 34.30 -5.89
C VAL A 265 -2.32 34.94 -6.99
N ILE A 266 -2.52 34.19 -8.08
CA ILE A 266 -3.44 34.54 -9.15
C ILE A 266 -4.60 33.55 -9.16
N ALA A 267 -5.82 34.07 -9.08
CA ALA A 267 -7.05 33.31 -9.22
C ALA A 267 -7.64 33.58 -10.60
N LEU A 268 -7.98 32.52 -11.33
CA LEU A 268 -8.52 32.62 -12.68
C LEU A 268 -9.95 32.08 -12.73
N GLU A 269 -10.79 32.75 -13.51
CA GLU A 269 -12.15 32.26 -13.76
C GLU A 269 -12.15 31.03 -14.68
N PRO A 270 -13.14 30.14 -14.55
CA PRO A 270 -13.28 28.98 -15.43
C PRO A 270 -13.39 29.39 -16.90
N GLY A 271 -12.52 28.83 -17.75
CA GLY A 271 -12.46 29.16 -19.18
C GLY A 271 -11.43 30.24 -19.55
N CYS A 272 -10.78 30.86 -18.57
CA CYS A 272 -9.65 31.74 -18.82
C CYS A 272 -8.35 30.97 -19.11
N SER A 273 -7.39 31.62 -19.77
CA SER A 273 -6.04 31.09 -19.96
C SER A 273 -4.98 32.17 -19.78
N ILE A 274 -3.84 31.83 -19.20
CA ILE A 274 -2.68 32.72 -19.10
C ILE A 274 -1.67 32.28 -20.15
N LYS A 275 -1.09 33.23 -20.89
CA LYS A 275 0.10 33.02 -21.71
C LYS A 275 1.20 33.99 -21.34
N SER A 276 2.39 33.46 -21.10
CA SER A 276 3.65 34.19 -21.04
C SER A 276 4.54 33.77 -22.21
N GLU A 277 5.77 34.30 -22.28
CA GLU A 277 6.76 33.90 -23.28
C GLU A 277 7.20 32.43 -23.13
N GLU A 278 7.15 31.89 -21.91
CA GLU A 278 7.71 30.57 -21.55
C GLU A 278 6.63 29.51 -21.29
N LEU A 279 5.37 29.90 -21.12
CA LEU A 279 4.36 29.07 -20.46
C LEU A 279 2.94 29.45 -20.89
N SER A 280 2.05 28.44 -20.96
CA SER A 280 0.62 28.64 -21.10
C SER A 280 -0.15 27.83 -20.05
N ILE A 281 -0.98 28.49 -19.25
CA ILE A 281 -1.84 27.88 -18.24
C ILE A 281 -3.27 27.91 -18.74
N TYR A 282 -3.93 26.76 -18.75
CA TYR A 282 -5.34 26.63 -19.09
C TYR A 282 -6.14 26.29 -17.84
N THR A 283 -7.21 27.05 -17.60
CA THR A 283 -8.11 26.74 -16.48
C THR A 283 -9.02 25.56 -16.81
N HIS A 284 -9.42 24.85 -15.76
CA HIS A 284 -10.40 23.79 -15.87
C HIS A 284 -11.79 24.41 -15.88
N LYS A 285 -12.64 23.97 -16.82
CA LYS A 285 -14.07 24.28 -16.80
C LYS A 285 -14.70 23.46 -15.68
N ILE A 286 -14.95 24.11 -14.54
CA ILE A 286 -15.66 23.49 -13.43
C ILE A 286 -17.15 23.61 -13.77
N PHE A 287 -17.74 22.54 -14.31
CA PHE A 287 -19.20 22.46 -14.43
C PHE A 287 -19.75 22.02 -13.08
N THR A 288 -20.16 22.97 -12.25
CA THR A 288 -21.05 22.68 -11.12
C THR A 288 -22.49 22.78 -11.62
N SER A 289 -23.26 21.71 -11.51
CA SER A 289 -24.72 21.79 -11.62
C SER A 289 -25.26 22.42 -10.33
N GLU A 290 -25.05 23.72 -10.17
CA GLU A 290 -25.67 24.50 -9.10
C GLU A 290 -26.91 25.20 -9.65
N LEU A 291 -28.08 24.77 -9.17
CA LEU A 291 -29.33 25.50 -9.38
C LEU A 291 -29.33 26.72 -8.44
N LYS A 292 -28.69 27.82 -8.85
CA LYS A 292 -28.66 29.07 -8.07
C LYS A 292 -29.97 29.83 -8.25
N THR A 293 -30.83 29.79 -7.24
CA THR A 293 -31.97 30.71 -7.10
C THR A 293 -31.53 31.93 -6.29
N GLY A 294 -31.02 32.97 -6.96
CA GLY A 294 -30.80 34.29 -6.35
C GLY A 294 -29.56 35.01 -6.89
N PRO A 295 -29.62 36.33 -7.16
CA PRO A 295 -28.46 37.11 -7.51
C PRO A 295 -27.79 37.64 -6.24
N GLU A 296 -26.70 37.00 -5.80
CA GLU A 296 -25.78 37.59 -4.82
C GLU A 296 -24.56 38.16 -5.55
N ILE A 297 -24.43 39.48 -5.49
CA ILE A 297 -23.20 40.19 -5.83
C ILE A 297 -22.22 39.92 -4.68
N TYR A 298 -21.33 38.95 -4.87
CA TYR A 298 -20.23 38.69 -3.94
C TYR A 298 -19.01 39.50 -4.36
N THR A 299 -18.53 40.36 -3.46
CA THR A 299 -17.16 40.87 -3.52
C THR A 299 -16.31 39.86 -2.77
N PRO A 300 -15.34 39.19 -3.41
CA PRO A 300 -14.55 38.18 -2.73
C PRO A 300 -13.68 38.84 -1.66
N GLU A 301 -14.04 38.60 -0.40
CA GLU A 301 -13.11 38.72 0.69
C GLU A 301 -12.03 37.65 0.46
N ILE A 302 -10.80 38.08 0.21
CA ILE A 302 -9.67 37.18 -0.03
C ILE A 302 -9.53 36.34 1.25
N ALA A 303 -9.88 35.05 1.18
CA ALA A 303 -9.56 34.10 2.25
C ALA A 303 -8.06 34.26 2.55
N ALA A 304 -7.75 34.63 3.79
CA ALA A 304 -6.39 34.88 4.23
C ALA A 304 -5.52 33.69 3.82
N ILE A 305 -4.41 33.95 3.11
CA ILE A 305 -3.41 32.93 2.79
C ILE A 305 -3.12 32.17 4.08
N ASN A 306 -3.54 30.90 4.11
CA ASN A 306 -3.52 30.06 5.31
C ASN A 306 -2.10 30.08 5.90
N GLN A 307 -1.94 30.82 7.00
CA GLN A 307 -0.73 30.95 7.82
C GLN A 307 0.57 31.16 7.01
N ILE A 308 0.83 32.40 6.59
CA ILE A 308 2.17 32.77 6.11
C ILE A 308 3.12 32.75 7.31
N ILE A 309 3.92 31.69 7.37
CA ILE A 309 5.00 31.55 8.32
C ILE A 309 6.18 32.37 7.82
N LYS A 310 6.42 33.52 8.46
CA LYS A 310 7.52 34.42 8.13
C LYS A 310 8.78 33.97 8.85
N LEU A 311 9.58 33.15 8.20
CA LEU A 311 10.92 32.82 8.67
C LEU A 311 11.91 33.85 8.12
N SER A 312 12.65 34.50 9.01
CA SER A 312 13.78 35.35 8.61
C SER A 312 14.85 34.48 7.97
N ILE A 313 15.21 34.81 6.73
CA ILE A 313 16.36 34.21 6.07
C ILE A 313 17.60 34.65 6.87
N PRO A 314 18.49 33.72 7.29
CA PRO A 314 19.71 34.11 7.97
C PRO A 314 20.48 35.13 7.15
N GLU A 315 20.81 36.28 7.75
CA GLU A 315 21.71 37.26 7.15
C GLU A 315 23.11 36.65 7.03
N THR A 316 23.37 35.97 5.92
CA THR A 316 24.73 35.54 5.55
C THR A 316 25.51 36.77 5.13
N GLY A 317 26.22 37.37 6.08
CA GLY A 317 27.27 38.38 5.85
C GLY A 317 28.59 37.79 5.32
N GLU A 318 28.66 36.47 5.07
CA GLU A 318 29.92 35.79 4.72
C GLU A 318 29.95 35.13 3.33
N LEU A 319 28.82 35.08 2.59
CA LEU A 319 28.78 34.43 1.27
C LEU A 319 29.28 35.30 0.10
N GLU A 320 29.42 36.62 0.27
CA GLU A 320 30.02 37.47 -0.77
C GLU A 320 31.54 37.32 -0.85
N LYS A 321 32.20 36.98 0.26
CA LYS A 321 33.66 36.75 0.25
C LYS A 321 34.06 35.47 -0.46
N ASP A 322 33.20 34.45 -0.47
CA ASP A 322 33.51 33.15 -1.05
C ASP A 322 33.27 33.09 -2.56
N ALA A 323 32.33 33.86 -3.10
CA ALA A 323 32.17 33.97 -4.56
C ALA A 323 33.37 34.70 -5.20
N ASP A 324 33.84 35.78 -4.57
CA ASP A 324 35.03 36.51 -5.01
C ASP A 324 36.32 35.70 -4.79
N SER A 325 36.44 34.94 -3.69
CA SER A 325 37.59 34.05 -3.45
C SER A 325 37.63 32.89 -4.44
N PHE A 326 36.48 32.32 -4.81
CA PHE A 326 36.39 31.23 -5.77
C PHE A 326 36.73 31.70 -7.19
N GLN A 327 36.30 32.90 -7.56
CA GLN A 327 36.62 33.49 -8.85
C GLN A 327 38.10 33.90 -8.94
N ALA A 328 38.68 34.43 -7.86
CA ALA A 328 40.12 34.68 -7.75
C ALA A 328 40.94 33.38 -7.79
N ASN A 329 40.46 32.30 -7.16
CA ASN A 329 41.11 31.00 -7.20
C ASN A 329 41.07 30.39 -8.62
N LEU A 330 39.95 30.54 -9.34
CA LEU A 330 39.79 30.11 -10.73
C LEU A 330 40.69 30.87 -11.70
N THR A 331 40.90 32.18 -11.49
CA THR A 331 41.85 32.96 -12.31
C THR A 331 43.29 32.55 -12.03
N THR A 332 43.70 32.36 -10.76
CA THR A 332 45.03 31.81 -10.45
C THR A 332 45.23 30.39 -10.96
N LEU A 333 44.20 29.54 -10.96
CA LEU A 333 44.30 28.18 -11.53
C LEU A 333 44.50 28.24 -13.04
N ASN A 334 43.78 29.14 -13.73
CA ASN A 334 43.91 29.31 -15.17
C ASN A 334 45.27 29.91 -15.57
N GLU A 335 45.81 30.85 -14.77
CA GLU A 335 47.17 31.36 -14.93
C GLU A 335 48.23 30.28 -14.67
N ASN A 336 48.05 29.46 -13.63
CA ASN A 336 48.94 28.32 -13.35
C ASN A 336 48.90 27.27 -14.47
N ILE A 337 47.73 26.99 -15.05
CA ILE A 337 47.61 26.10 -16.21
C ILE A 337 48.31 26.71 -17.44
N LYS A 338 48.22 28.03 -17.63
CA LYS A 338 48.91 28.74 -18.73
C LYS A 338 50.43 28.74 -18.54
N HIS A 339 50.91 28.86 -17.30
CA HIS A 339 52.32 28.79 -16.93
C HIS A 339 52.88 27.36 -17.08
N LEU A 340 52.09 26.35 -16.72
CA LEU A 340 52.44 24.94 -16.94
C LEU A 340 52.44 24.55 -18.42
N LYS A 341 51.65 25.23 -19.27
CA LYS A 341 51.63 25.03 -20.72
C LYS A 341 52.76 25.75 -21.46
N SER A 342 53.29 26.85 -20.89
CA SER A 342 54.44 27.59 -21.46
C SER A 342 55.79 27.00 -21.02
N GLN A 343 55.85 26.33 -19.87
CA GLN A 343 56.97 25.48 -19.47
C GLN A 343 56.79 24.04 -20.00
N ASN A 344 56.76 23.88 -21.32
CA ASN A 344 56.89 22.56 -21.94
C ASN A 344 58.34 22.05 -21.79
N VAL A 345 58.63 21.47 -20.62
CA VAL A 345 59.62 20.39 -20.44
C VAL A 345 58.98 19.33 -19.54
N ILE A 346 57.99 18.59 -20.05
CA ILE A 346 57.44 17.37 -19.45
C ILE A 346 56.90 16.54 -20.63
N ALA A 347 57.18 15.27 -20.87
CA ALA A 347 58.11 14.31 -20.30
C ALA A 347 58.18 13.14 -21.31
N GLU A 348 59.37 12.83 -21.81
CA GLU A 348 59.71 11.43 -22.01
C GLU A 348 60.02 10.86 -20.61
N ASN A 349 59.51 9.66 -20.32
CA ASN A 349 59.66 8.92 -19.05
C ASN A 349 58.62 9.21 -17.95
N ILE A 350 57.34 9.00 -18.25
CA ILE A 350 56.45 8.39 -17.24
C ILE A 350 56.60 6.88 -17.41
N THR A 351 57.25 6.27 -16.42
CA THR A 351 57.62 4.86 -16.39
C THR A 351 56.38 3.97 -16.45
N PHE A 352 56.28 3.18 -17.51
CA PHE A 352 55.26 2.16 -17.78
C PHE A 352 55.17 1.03 -16.73
N HIS A 353 55.83 1.13 -15.57
CA HIS A 353 56.03 -0.01 -14.68
C HIS A 353 54.87 -0.29 -13.71
N ASP A 354 54.11 0.72 -13.29
CA ASP A 354 53.06 0.53 -12.27
C ASP A 354 51.75 -0.02 -12.83
N ILE A 355 51.40 0.30 -14.07
CA ILE A 355 50.13 -0.15 -14.68
C ILE A 355 50.15 -1.67 -14.93
N HIS A 356 51.30 -2.24 -15.28
CA HIS A 356 51.43 -3.70 -15.47
C HIS A 356 51.36 -4.47 -14.13
N HIS A 357 51.84 -3.90 -13.03
CA HIS A 357 51.76 -4.54 -11.72
C HIS A 357 50.33 -4.66 -11.20
N TYR A 358 49.51 -3.62 -11.37
CA TYR A 358 48.11 -3.68 -10.96
C TYR A 358 47.29 -4.67 -11.79
N VAL A 359 47.50 -4.72 -13.11
CA VAL A 359 46.79 -5.67 -13.98
C VAL A 359 47.17 -7.12 -13.65
N ALA A 360 48.46 -7.40 -13.38
CA ALA A 360 48.90 -8.73 -12.98
C ALA A 360 48.28 -9.20 -11.65
N ILE A 361 48.13 -8.31 -10.67
CA ILE A 361 47.50 -8.61 -9.38
C ILE A 361 46.01 -8.94 -9.56
N TYR A 362 45.27 -8.16 -10.36
CA TYR A 362 43.86 -8.43 -10.60
C TYR A 362 43.62 -9.78 -11.30
N ILE A 363 44.49 -10.17 -12.25
CA ILE A 363 44.41 -11.48 -12.91
C ILE A 363 44.68 -12.60 -11.90
N LEU A 364 45.68 -12.46 -11.04
CA LEU A 364 46.00 -13.45 -9.99
C LEU A 364 44.84 -13.65 -9.01
N VAL A 365 44.22 -12.55 -8.55
CA VAL A 365 43.05 -12.60 -7.67
C VAL A 365 41.87 -13.25 -8.37
N GLY A 366 41.62 -12.91 -9.65
CA GLY A 366 40.56 -13.52 -10.45
C GLY A 366 40.72 -15.04 -10.59
N VAL A 367 41.93 -15.53 -10.86
CA VAL A 367 42.20 -16.97 -10.95
C VAL A 367 42.02 -17.67 -9.61
N ALA A 368 42.44 -17.05 -8.50
CA ALA A 368 42.25 -17.61 -7.16
C ALA A 368 40.78 -17.77 -6.79
N VAL A 369 39.94 -16.79 -7.13
CA VAL A 369 38.48 -16.84 -6.89
C VAL A 369 37.84 -17.97 -7.72
N ILE A 370 38.21 -18.11 -8.99
CA ILE A 370 37.69 -19.18 -9.85
C ILE A 370 38.11 -20.56 -9.34
N ALA A 371 39.36 -20.71 -8.88
CA ALA A 371 39.84 -21.95 -8.28
C ALA A 371 39.08 -22.30 -6.99
N ALA A 372 38.80 -21.33 -6.13
CA ALA A 372 38.01 -21.51 -4.92
C ALA A 372 36.57 -21.96 -5.23
N ILE A 373 35.93 -21.36 -6.24
CA ILE A 373 34.60 -21.76 -6.71
C ILE A 373 34.63 -23.19 -7.26
N CYS A 374 35.64 -23.54 -8.07
CA CYS A 374 35.80 -24.90 -8.60
C CYS A 374 36.00 -25.94 -7.49
N LEU A 375 36.79 -25.62 -6.46
CA LEU A 375 36.99 -26.50 -5.30
C LEU A 375 35.73 -26.65 -4.45
N ALA A 376 34.97 -25.56 -4.24
CA ALA A 376 33.68 -25.61 -3.56
C ALA A 376 32.68 -26.48 -4.31
N CYS A 377 32.57 -26.32 -5.64
CA CYS A 377 31.74 -27.14 -6.50
C CYS A 377 32.17 -28.62 -6.50
N LYS A 378 33.48 -28.93 -6.53
CA LYS A 378 33.98 -30.30 -6.40
C LYS A 378 33.65 -30.91 -5.04
N ARG A 379 33.81 -30.17 -3.93
CA ARG A 379 33.46 -30.64 -2.59
C ARG A 379 31.96 -30.90 -2.44
N LEU A 380 31.11 -30.04 -3.00
CA LEU A 380 29.66 -30.25 -3.02
C LEU A 380 29.25 -31.47 -3.87
N ARG A 381 29.91 -31.69 -5.02
CA ARG A 381 29.68 -32.89 -5.84
C ARG A 381 30.16 -34.18 -5.16
N GLN A 382 31.32 -34.16 -4.49
CA GLN A 382 31.81 -35.31 -3.73
C GLN A 382 30.90 -35.67 -2.55
N ARG A 383 30.36 -34.67 -1.83
CA ARG A 383 29.35 -34.88 -0.77
C ARG A 383 28.03 -35.46 -1.30
N ARG A 384 27.59 -35.08 -2.52
CA ARG A 384 26.42 -35.70 -3.16
C ARG A 384 26.70 -37.15 -3.61
N ASN A 385 27.91 -37.45 -4.08
CA ASN A 385 28.25 -38.82 -4.51
C ASN A 385 28.47 -39.78 -3.33
N THR A 386 29.02 -39.33 -2.20
CA THR A 386 29.15 -40.17 -0.99
C THR A 386 27.81 -40.46 -0.29
N ALA A 387 26.81 -39.57 -0.44
CA ALA A 387 25.46 -39.82 0.04
C ALA A 387 24.65 -40.82 -0.84
N ILE A 388 25.10 -41.09 -2.07
CA ILE A 388 24.45 -42.04 -3.00
C ILE A 388 25.07 -43.45 -2.89
N THR A 389 26.34 -43.58 -2.48
CA THR A 389 26.99 -44.88 -2.30
C THR A 389 26.65 -45.57 -0.97
N SER A 390 26.12 -44.86 0.04
CA SER A 390 25.68 -45.46 1.31
C SER A 390 24.24 -46.00 1.31
N SER A 391 23.47 -45.81 0.23
CA SER A 391 22.10 -46.32 0.10
C SER A 391 21.95 -47.47 -0.91
N ILE A 392 23.07 -48.02 -1.40
CA ILE A 392 23.11 -49.18 -2.32
C ILE A 392 24.10 -50.20 -1.74
N SER A 393 23.74 -50.79 -0.60
CA SER A 393 24.45 -51.91 0.02
C SER A 393 23.50 -52.72 0.90
N LEU A 394 22.32 -53.03 0.37
CA LEU A 394 21.51 -54.20 0.75
C LEU A 394 20.47 -54.36 -0.36
N ASP A 395 20.17 -55.61 -0.72
CA ASP A 395 19.31 -56.06 -1.81
C ASP A 395 19.98 -56.10 -3.20
N ASN A 396 20.66 -57.22 -3.48
CA ASN A 396 20.19 -58.12 -4.54
C ASN A 396 20.91 -59.48 -4.52
N ILE A 397 20.11 -60.51 -4.23
CA ILE A 397 20.38 -61.94 -4.39
C ILE A 397 19.57 -62.40 -5.62
N THR A 398 20.26 -63.05 -6.57
CA THR A 398 19.77 -63.95 -7.66
C THR A 398 18.79 -63.35 -8.70
N THR A 399 19.00 -63.47 -10.01
CA THR A 399 18.96 -64.72 -10.79
C THR A 399 19.46 -64.49 -12.23
N GLU A 400 19.77 -65.61 -12.88
CA GLU A 400 20.48 -65.86 -14.14
C GLU A 400 19.79 -65.39 -15.45
N GLY A 401 20.57 -65.36 -16.55
CA GLY A 401 20.11 -65.96 -17.82
C GLY A 401 20.16 -65.15 -19.12
N LEU A 402 21.26 -65.29 -19.86
CA LEU A 402 21.36 -65.56 -21.31
C LEU A 402 21.05 -64.50 -22.41
N SER A 403 22.09 -64.29 -23.24
CA SER A 403 22.12 -64.25 -24.72
C SER A 403 21.91 -62.94 -25.53
N SER A 404 22.95 -62.66 -26.31
CA SER A 404 23.03 -62.19 -27.72
C SER A 404 22.55 -60.79 -28.14
N ALA A 405 23.50 -60.07 -28.74
CA ALA A 405 23.40 -58.85 -29.54
C ALA A 405 22.72 -59.06 -30.92
N PRO A 406 22.82 -58.11 -31.88
CA PRO A 406 22.36 -56.71 -31.93
C PRO A 406 21.38 -56.52 -33.13
N VAL A 407 20.81 -55.31 -33.35
CA VAL A 407 20.55 -54.69 -34.68
C VAL A 407 19.80 -53.35 -34.52
N ALA A 408 20.04 -52.51 -35.51
CA ALA A 408 19.81 -51.08 -35.66
C ALA A 408 18.35 -50.57 -35.68
N ALA A 409 18.29 -49.24 -35.59
CA ALA A 409 17.54 -48.31 -36.45
C ALA A 409 16.32 -47.57 -35.86
N LEU A 410 16.48 -46.24 -35.95
CA LEU A 410 15.51 -45.21 -36.33
C LEU A 410 14.41 -44.72 -35.36
N ALA A 411 14.27 -43.40 -35.48
CA ALA A 411 13.08 -42.56 -35.34
C ALA A 411 12.82 -41.88 -33.97
N ALA A 412 12.72 -40.55 -34.10
CA ALA A 412 12.25 -39.55 -33.13
C ALA A 412 10.74 -39.73 -32.81
N PRO A 413 9.99 -38.76 -32.21
CA PRO A 413 10.37 -37.54 -31.50
C PRO A 413 9.60 -37.28 -30.17
N ARG A 414 10.13 -36.34 -29.36
CA ARG A 414 9.42 -35.20 -28.70
C ARG A 414 8.06 -35.43 -27.99
N ALA A 415 8.04 -35.31 -26.66
CA ALA A 415 6.93 -34.77 -25.84
C ALA A 415 7.44 -34.49 -24.41
N GLN A 416 7.46 -33.24 -23.93
CA GLN A 416 6.44 -32.55 -23.13
C GLN A 416 6.45 -32.83 -21.61
N ARG A 417 6.40 -31.70 -20.87
CA ARG A 417 5.69 -31.42 -19.59
C ARG A 417 6.21 -32.12 -18.32
N ALA A 418 6.70 -31.32 -17.37
CA ALA A 418 5.95 -30.70 -16.26
C ALA A 418 6.09 -31.58 -15.00
N ALA A 419 6.86 -31.12 -14.02
CA ALA A 419 6.36 -30.42 -12.83
C ALA A 419 6.05 -31.40 -11.70
N ALA A 420 6.77 -31.29 -10.59
CA ALA A 420 6.23 -31.27 -9.22
C ALA A 420 7.36 -31.49 -8.20
N VAL A 421 7.49 -30.50 -7.33
CA VAL A 421 8.09 -30.55 -6.00
C VAL A 421 7.18 -31.41 -5.10
N PRO A 422 7.70 -32.17 -4.12
CA PRO A 422 7.52 -31.70 -2.73
C PRO A 422 8.68 -32.03 -1.77
N ALA A 423 8.66 -31.29 -0.66
CA ALA A 423 9.61 -31.26 0.44
C ALA A 423 9.19 -32.24 1.59
N PRO A 424 9.53 -32.04 2.88
CA PRO A 424 10.61 -32.75 3.58
C PRO A 424 10.19 -33.42 4.92
N ARG A 425 11.09 -34.20 5.54
CA ARG A 425 11.27 -34.50 7.01
C ARG A 425 12.32 -35.63 7.13
N THR A 426 13.19 -35.80 8.13
CA THR A 426 13.14 -35.58 9.59
C THR A 426 14.56 -35.72 10.20
N GLN A 427 14.71 -35.38 11.49
CA GLN A 427 15.91 -35.30 12.38
C GLN A 427 16.60 -36.66 12.69
N PRO A 428 17.71 -36.75 13.49
CA PRO A 428 17.72 -36.69 15.00
C PRO A 428 18.97 -35.93 15.59
N VAL A 429 19.04 -35.35 16.80
CA VAL A 429 18.90 -35.76 18.24
C VAL A 429 20.06 -36.59 18.83
N ALA A 430 20.75 -36.03 19.84
CA ALA A 430 21.23 -36.64 21.12
C ALA A 430 21.91 -35.52 21.95
N ALA A 431 21.51 -35.12 23.17
CA ALA A 431 21.25 -35.79 24.46
C ALA A 431 22.51 -35.97 25.34
N SER A 432 22.50 -35.36 26.53
CA SER A 432 23.08 -35.90 27.76
C SER A 432 22.40 -35.27 28.97
N THR A 433 22.38 -36.04 30.05
CA THR A 433 21.35 -36.16 31.08
C THR A 433 22.05 -36.22 32.44
N GLU A 434 21.41 -35.75 33.53
CA GLU A 434 21.27 -36.41 34.85
C GLU A 434 20.78 -35.39 35.92
N ARG A 435 19.55 -35.54 36.45
CA ARG A 435 19.10 -36.19 37.72
C ARG A 435 19.25 -35.28 38.96
N ALA A 436 18.34 -35.18 39.93
CA ALA A 436 17.01 -35.75 40.18
C ALA A 436 16.40 -35.06 41.43
N SER A 437 15.06 -34.87 41.48
CA SER A 437 14.15 -35.27 42.60
C SER A 437 12.81 -34.49 42.60
N SER A 438 11.72 -35.28 42.56
CA SER A 438 10.25 -35.02 42.51
C SER A 438 9.61 -34.15 43.64
N PRO A 439 8.26 -34.03 43.74
CA PRO A 439 7.25 -33.63 42.74
C PRO A 439 6.24 -32.58 43.29
N ALA A 440 5.70 -31.70 42.43
CA ALA A 440 4.33 -31.19 42.53
C ALA A 440 3.97 -30.36 41.27
N VAL A 441 2.77 -30.57 40.75
CA VAL A 441 2.12 -29.92 39.60
C VAL A 441 0.77 -29.38 40.12
N PRO A 442 0.08 -28.36 39.56
CA PRO A 442 0.33 -27.59 38.31
C PRO A 442 0.20 -26.04 38.42
N ASN A 443 0.45 -25.40 37.27
CA ASN A 443 -0.16 -24.16 36.76
C ASN A 443 0.50 -22.81 37.08
N ALA A 444 1.33 -22.35 36.15
CA ALA A 444 1.37 -20.94 35.76
C ALA A 444 1.61 -20.85 34.24
N PHE A 445 0.54 -20.51 33.51
CA PHE A 445 0.59 -20.17 32.10
C PHE A 445 1.33 -18.84 31.94
N ASN A 446 2.34 -18.87 31.09
CA ASN A 446 3.25 -17.78 30.77
C ASN A 446 2.50 -16.65 30.06
N THR A 447 2.70 -15.42 30.55
CA THR A 447 2.19 -14.16 29.96
C THR A 447 2.81 -13.94 28.59
N GLN A 448 1.96 -13.84 27.57
CA GLN A 448 2.35 -13.57 26.20
C GLN A 448 1.97 -12.14 25.80
N ASP A 449 2.90 -11.51 25.09
CA ASP A 449 2.96 -10.12 24.67
C ASP A 449 1.62 -9.52 24.19
N ARG A 450 1.20 -8.42 24.85
CA ARG A 450 0.21 -7.49 24.30
C ARG A 450 0.89 -6.61 23.25
N ALA A 451 0.88 -7.06 22.00
CA ALA A 451 1.07 -6.15 20.87
C ALA A 451 -0.16 -5.24 20.76
N THR A 452 -0.02 -3.99 21.21
CA THR A 452 -1.03 -2.94 21.00
C THR A 452 -1.19 -2.67 19.50
N SER A 453 -2.40 -2.83 18.97
CA SER A 453 -2.73 -2.44 17.59
C SER A 453 -2.42 -0.96 17.37
N PRO A 454 -1.94 -0.57 16.17
CA PRO A 454 -1.66 0.83 15.88
C PRO A 454 -2.96 1.66 15.87
N ILE A 455 -2.94 2.80 16.56
CA ILE A 455 -4.06 3.74 16.66
C ILE A 455 -4.06 4.63 15.40
N LEU A 456 -5.23 4.79 14.76
CA LEU A 456 -5.41 5.71 13.64
C LEU A 456 -5.62 7.14 14.13
N ARG A 457 -5.24 8.13 13.33
CA ARG A 457 -5.53 9.56 13.59
C ARG A 457 -6.22 10.19 12.39
N THR A 458 -7.09 11.16 12.66
CA THR A 458 -7.84 11.88 11.64
C THR A 458 -7.03 13.07 11.14
N LEU A 459 -6.70 13.05 9.85
CA LEU A 459 -6.16 14.17 9.11
C LEU A 459 -7.28 14.82 8.30
N ILE A 460 -7.57 16.08 8.58
CA ILE A 460 -8.57 16.86 7.86
C ILE A 460 -7.82 17.69 6.82
N LEU A 461 -8.11 17.42 5.55
CA LEU A 461 -7.82 18.34 4.47
C LEU A 461 -8.82 19.49 4.60
N LYS A 462 -8.34 20.63 5.10
CA LYS A 462 -9.11 21.85 5.05
C LYS A 462 -9.19 22.29 3.59
N ARG A 463 -10.30 21.99 2.93
CA ARG A 463 -10.73 22.71 1.73
C ARG A 463 -11.43 23.96 2.27
N ASP A 464 -10.93 25.14 1.92
CA ASP A 464 -11.57 26.39 2.34
C ASP A 464 -13.01 26.37 1.81
N GLU A 465 -13.97 26.14 2.70
CA GLU A 465 -15.40 26.30 2.41
C GLU A 465 -15.73 27.78 2.51
N GLU A 466 -16.32 28.25 1.41
CA GLU A 466 -16.94 29.55 1.12
C GLU A 466 -16.01 30.76 0.90
#